data_AF-A0A367YRF7-F1
#
_entry.id   AF-A0A367YRF7-F1
#
_cell.length_a   1.000
_cell.length_b   1.000
_cell.length_c   1.000
_cell.angle_alpha   90.00
_cell.angle_beta   90.00
_cell.angle_gamma   90.00
#
_symmetry.space_group_name_H-M   'P 1'
#
loop_
_entity.id
_entity.type
_entity.pdbx_description
1 polymer ?
#
loop_
_entity_poly.entity_id
_entity_poly.type
_entity_poly.pdbx_seq_one_letter_code
_entity_poly.pdbx_strand_id
1 'polypeptide(L)'
;MPGDPPDLKKTRATIVDQLEIGGLGILIIGDPNEVADELIRWHEVSGVDGFNFTYAVSPGSFEDLVEYVIPVLQERGYAQKEYPREGITFRENLYGVGNTYLKPDHPAYDLRWRAGETKEEFEKRLPKVLEEHFSK
;
A
#
# COMPACT_ATOMS: atom_id res chain seq x y z
N MET A 1 -2.10 3.32 24.14
CA MET A 1 -1.87 2.47 22.97
C MET A 1 -1.54 1.06 23.44
N PRO A 2 -1.50 0.04 22.56
CA PRO A 2 -0.80 -1.20 22.87
C PRO A 2 0.58 -0.87 23.46
N GLY A 3 0.91 -1.44 24.62
CA GLY A 3 2.17 -1.15 25.32
C GLY A 3 2.14 -0.03 26.37
N ASP A 4 1.04 0.71 26.53
CA ASP A 4 0.94 1.69 27.64
C ASP A 4 1.00 0.98 29.01
N PRO A 5 1.66 1.58 30.03
CA PRO A 5 1.56 1.12 31.40
C PRO A 5 0.10 1.06 31.87
N PRO A 6 -0.28 0.03 32.65
CA PRO A 6 -1.67 -0.19 33.06
C PRO A 6 -2.25 0.96 33.91
N ASP A 7 -1.40 1.77 34.54
CA ASP A 7 -1.75 2.90 35.40
C ASP A 7 -1.60 4.27 34.72
N LEU A 8 -1.31 4.32 33.42
CA LEU A 8 -1.15 5.57 32.68
C LEU A 8 -2.47 6.36 32.62
N LYS A 9 -2.49 7.55 33.26
CA LYS A 9 -3.62 8.49 33.13
C LYS A 9 -3.62 9.12 31.75
N LYS A 10 -4.64 8.82 30.95
CA LYS A 10 -4.85 9.42 29.62
C LYS A 10 -5.35 10.86 29.73
N THR A 11 -4.43 11.78 29.99
CA THR A 11 -4.72 13.23 29.99
C THR A 11 -4.62 13.80 28.57
N ARG A 12 -5.11 15.03 28.36
CA ARG A 12 -4.93 15.74 27.08
C ARG A 12 -3.45 15.87 26.71
N ALA A 13 -2.59 16.16 27.69
CA ALA A 13 -1.15 16.27 27.48
C ALA A 13 -0.56 14.92 27.03
N THR A 14 -0.95 13.82 27.68
CA THR A 14 -0.52 12.46 27.30
C THR A 14 -0.95 12.10 25.88
N ILE A 15 -2.15 12.50 25.46
CA ILE A 15 -2.62 12.24 24.10
C ILE A 15 -1.82 13.09 23.10
N VAL A 16 -1.55 14.36 23.40
CA VAL A 16 -0.75 15.22 22.52
C VAL A 16 0.65 14.66 22.33
N ASP A 17 1.32 14.27 23.42
CA ASP A 17 2.65 13.65 23.42
C ASP A 17 2.69 12.39 22.54
N GLN A 18 1.64 11.55 22.64
CA GLN A 18 1.51 10.34 21.81
C GLN A 18 1.26 10.63 20.32
N LEU A 19 0.68 11.78 19.98
CA LEU A 19 0.40 12.17 18.60
C LEU A 19 1.59 12.87 17.93
N GLU A 20 2.63 13.23 18.69
CA GLU A 20 3.81 13.93 18.16
C GLU A 20 4.52 13.14 17.08
N ILE A 21 4.57 11.81 17.22
CA ILE A 21 5.16 10.88 16.26
C ILE A 21 4.05 9.99 15.68
N GLY A 22 3.89 10.03 14.34
CA GLY A 22 2.90 9.22 13.63
C GLY A 22 1.54 9.89 13.44
N GLY A 23 1.26 11.01 14.12
CA GLY A 23 0.00 11.73 13.99
C GLY A 23 -1.20 10.83 14.32
N LEU A 24 -2.16 10.72 13.40
CA LEU A 24 -3.31 9.83 13.56
C LEU A 24 -3.04 8.38 13.08
N GLY A 25 -1.83 8.10 12.60
CA GLY A 25 -1.40 6.78 12.18
C GLY A 25 -1.10 5.86 13.36
N ILE A 26 -1.02 4.57 13.09
CA ILE A 26 -0.57 3.58 14.08
C ILE A 26 0.94 3.71 14.21
N LEU A 27 1.42 3.78 15.45
CA LEU A 27 2.84 3.73 15.79
C LEU A 27 3.19 2.34 16.29
N ILE A 28 4.16 1.70 15.64
CA ILE A 28 4.70 0.38 16.02
C ILE A 28 6.14 0.59 16.45
N ILE A 29 6.46 0.21 17.69
CA ILE A 29 7.80 0.34 18.28
C ILE A 29 8.16 -1.01 18.87
N GLY A 30 9.32 -1.53 18.51
CA GLY A 30 9.82 -2.81 19.00
C GLY A 30 11.09 -3.22 18.26
N ASP A 31 11.57 -4.42 18.56
CA ASP A 31 12.62 -5.06 17.77
C ASP A 31 12.09 -5.51 16.39
N PRO A 32 12.97 -5.88 15.44
CA PRO A 32 12.55 -6.18 14.08
C PRO A 32 11.54 -7.34 13.96
N ASN A 33 11.59 -8.32 14.87
CA ASN A 33 10.61 -9.42 14.91
C ASN A 33 9.25 -8.92 15.43
N GLU A 34 9.25 -8.09 16.47
CA GLU A 34 8.01 -7.51 17.03
C GLU A 34 7.31 -6.62 16.01
N VAL A 35 8.06 -5.79 15.27
CA VAL A 35 7.51 -4.95 14.20
C VAL A 35 6.96 -5.83 13.07
N ALA A 36 7.69 -6.86 12.64
CA ALA A 36 7.23 -7.79 11.62
C ALA A 36 5.98 -8.56 12.06
N ASP A 37 5.92 -9.03 13.31
CA ASP A 37 4.76 -9.72 13.89
C ASP A 37 3.51 -8.82 13.84
N GLU A 38 3.65 -7.54 14.18
CA GLU A 38 2.53 -6.60 14.15
C GLU A 38 2.06 -6.32 12.72
N LEU A 39 2.96 -6.14 11.76
CA LEU A 39 2.61 -5.97 10.34
C LEU A 39 1.89 -7.21 9.79
N ILE A 40 2.39 -8.41 10.11
CA ILE A 40 1.76 -9.68 9.74
C ILE A 40 0.38 -9.80 10.37
N ARG A 41 0.25 -9.49 11.66
CA ARG A 41 -1.04 -9.51 12.37
C ARG A 41 -2.05 -8.58 11.70
N TRP A 42 -1.65 -7.38 11.29
CA TRP A 42 -2.53 -6.48 10.53
C TRP A 42 -2.98 -7.12 9.22
N HIS A 43 -2.07 -7.67 8.44
CA HIS A 43 -2.40 -8.37 7.19
C HIS A 43 -3.39 -9.53 7.43
N GLU A 44 -3.08 -10.44 8.35
CA GLU A 44 -3.87 -11.65 8.59
C GLU A 44 -5.25 -11.38 9.18
N VAL A 45 -5.35 -10.42 10.09
CA VAL A 45 -6.62 -10.13 10.79
C VAL A 45 -7.51 -9.21 9.96
N SER A 46 -6.95 -8.21 9.29
CA SER A 46 -7.73 -7.20 8.57
C SER A 46 -7.84 -7.44 7.06
N GLY A 47 -6.96 -8.25 6.49
CA GLY A 47 -6.90 -8.50 5.05
C GLY A 47 -6.31 -7.36 4.24
N VAL A 48 -5.54 -6.45 4.85
CA VAL A 48 -4.84 -5.39 4.10
C VAL A 48 -3.72 -5.96 3.24
N ASP A 49 -3.62 -5.52 1.98
CA ASP A 49 -2.62 -6.04 1.03
C ASP A 49 -1.22 -5.41 1.19
N GLY A 50 -1.10 -4.34 1.96
CA GLY A 50 0.17 -3.64 2.15
C GLY A 50 0.04 -2.39 3.01
N PHE A 51 1.17 -1.70 3.18
CA PHE A 51 1.30 -0.57 4.10
C PHE A 51 1.86 0.66 3.40
N ASN A 52 1.39 1.83 3.86
CA ASN A 52 2.01 3.11 3.54
C ASN A 52 2.83 3.56 4.75
N PHE A 53 4.15 3.43 4.66
CA PHE A 53 5.05 3.78 5.76
C PHE A 53 5.33 5.28 5.79
N THR A 54 5.15 5.87 6.97
CA THR A 54 5.58 7.23 7.28
C THR A 54 6.89 7.19 8.05
N TYR A 55 7.57 8.33 8.14
CA TYR A 55 8.87 8.44 8.80
C TYR A 55 8.80 9.37 10.01
N ALA A 56 9.56 9.03 11.06
CA ALA A 56 9.90 9.97 12.11
C ALA A 56 11.14 10.79 11.71
N VAL A 57 12.11 10.13 11.07
CA VAL A 57 13.36 10.74 10.60
C VAL A 57 13.60 10.29 9.16
N SER A 58 13.94 11.24 8.27
CA SER A 58 14.24 10.94 6.86
C SER A 58 15.73 11.18 6.57
N PRO A 59 16.45 10.23 5.94
CA PRO A 59 15.97 8.94 5.43
C PRO A 59 15.94 7.80 6.47
N GLY A 60 16.49 8.02 7.67
CA GLY A 60 16.81 6.96 8.63
C GLY A 60 15.69 5.96 8.94
N SER A 61 14.42 6.39 9.10
CA SER A 61 13.31 5.46 9.33
C SER A 61 13.11 4.46 8.20
N PHE A 62 13.40 4.84 6.94
CA PHE A 62 13.34 3.92 5.81
C PHE A 62 14.57 3.01 5.75
N GLU A 63 15.74 3.51 6.14
CA GLU A 63 16.96 2.70 6.24
C GLU A 63 16.79 1.60 7.28
N ASP A 64 16.30 1.93 8.47
CA ASP A 64 16.02 0.96 9.53
C ASP A 64 14.99 -0.09 9.10
N LEU A 65 13.92 0.33 8.40
CA LEU A 65 12.92 -0.60 7.88
C LEU A 65 13.55 -1.61 6.91
N VAL A 66 14.34 -1.12 5.95
CA VAL A 66 14.97 -1.94 4.91
C VAL A 66 16.06 -2.85 5.49
N GLU A 67 16.87 -2.34 6.42
CA GLU A 67 17.98 -3.08 7.02
C GLU A 67 17.49 -4.16 7.99
N TYR A 68 16.50 -3.84 8.83
CA TYR A 68 16.14 -4.72 9.94
C TYR A 68 14.82 -5.48 9.75
N VAL A 69 13.78 -4.84 9.23
CA VAL A 69 12.41 -5.42 9.22
C VAL A 69 12.11 -6.18 7.92
N ILE A 70 12.47 -5.61 6.76
CA ILE A 70 12.22 -6.25 5.45
C ILE A 70 12.82 -7.66 5.37
N PRO A 71 14.06 -7.94 5.85
CA PRO A 71 14.61 -9.28 5.81
C PRO A 71 13.78 -10.31 6.60
N VAL A 72 13.24 -9.90 7.75
CA VAL A 72 12.36 -10.76 8.57
C VAL A 72 11.07 -11.07 7.82
N LEU A 73 10.44 -10.06 7.21
CA LEU A 73 9.24 -10.27 6.38
C LEU A 73 9.53 -11.16 5.17
N GLN A 74 10.70 -11.02 4.54
CA GLN A 74 11.13 -11.86 3.42
C GLN A 74 11.40 -13.31 3.84
N GLU A 75 12.01 -13.53 5.00
CA GLU A 75 12.22 -14.87 5.56
C GLU A 75 10.89 -15.57 5.83
N ARG A 76 9.91 -14.83 6.35
CA ARG A 76 8.57 -15.33 6.69
C ARG A 76 7.60 -15.39 5.50
N GLY A 77 8.00 -14.90 4.32
CA GLY A 77 7.20 -14.96 3.10
C GLY A 77 6.15 -13.85 2.92
N TYR A 78 6.23 -12.76 3.69
CA TYR A 78 5.34 -11.60 3.59
C TYR A 78 5.89 -10.44 2.76
N ALA A 79 7.15 -10.52 2.34
CA ALA A 79 7.76 -9.54 1.44
C ALA A 79 8.45 -10.21 0.26
N GLN A 80 8.34 -9.60 -0.92
CA GLN A 80 9.05 -10.04 -2.11
C GLN A 80 10.56 -9.92 -1.93
N LYS A 81 11.31 -10.88 -2.47
CA LYS A 81 12.79 -10.86 -2.48
C LYS A 81 13.35 -10.19 -3.72
N GLU A 82 12.64 -10.32 -4.84
CA GLU A 82 13.04 -9.80 -6.14
C GLU A 82 11.80 -9.30 -6.88
N TYR A 83 12.00 -8.36 -7.80
CA TYR A 83 10.95 -7.99 -8.74
C TYR A 83 10.77 -9.10 -9.80
N PRO A 84 9.55 -9.30 -10.35
CA PRO A 84 9.31 -10.41 -11.28
C PRO A 84 10.13 -10.36 -12.59
N ARG A 85 10.49 -9.16 -13.07
CA ARG A 85 11.36 -8.94 -14.24
C ARG A 85 11.83 -7.49 -14.33
N GLU A 86 12.91 -7.28 -15.08
CA GLU A 86 13.34 -5.93 -15.48
C GLU A 86 12.28 -5.23 -16.34
N GLY A 87 12.13 -3.92 -16.14
CA GLY A 87 11.17 -3.09 -16.88
C GLY A 87 9.71 -3.42 -16.57
N ILE A 88 9.41 -4.09 -15.45
CA ILE A 88 8.04 -4.33 -15.01
C ILE A 88 7.33 -3.01 -14.70
N THR A 89 6.08 -2.87 -15.13
CA THR A 89 5.26 -1.72 -14.71
C THR A 89 4.78 -1.88 -13.27
N PHE A 90 4.50 -0.78 -12.57
CA PHE A 90 3.94 -0.84 -11.22
C PHE A 90 2.65 -1.69 -11.16
N ARG A 91 1.79 -1.59 -12.19
CA ARG A 91 0.54 -2.35 -12.25
C ARG A 91 0.78 -3.86 -12.37
N GLU A 92 1.76 -4.26 -13.17
CA GLU A 92 2.15 -5.67 -13.26
C GLU A 92 2.79 -6.19 -11.98
N ASN A 93 3.55 -5.36 -11.27
CA ASN A 93 4.10 -5.75 -9.97
C ASN A 93 2.99 -5.98 -8.94
N LEU A 94 1.92 -5.18 -8.97
CA LEU A 94 0.80 -5.27 -8.04
C LEU A 94 -0.22 -6.36 -8.41
N TYR A 95 -0.53 -6.54 -9.70
CA TYR A 95 -1.59 -7.43 -10.17
C TYR A 95 -1.10 -8.66 -10.95
N GLY A 96 0.22 -8.84 -11.07
CA GLY A 96 0.85 -9.93 -11.82
C GLY A 96 1.21 -9.58 -13.26
N VAL A 97 2.26 -10.23 -13.78
CA VAL A 97 2.80 -10.03 -15.13
C VAL A 97 1.72 -10.21 -16.20
N GLY A 98 1.66 -9.30 -17.17
CA GLY A 98 0.62 -9.26 -18.21
C GLY A 98 -0.57 -8.36 -17.87
N ASN A 99 -0.74 -7.94 -16.62
CA ASN A 99 -1.75 -6.96 -16.21
C ASN A 99 -1.24 -5.52 -16.36
N THR A 100 -0.77 -5.17 -17.56
CA THR A 100 -0.14 -3.87 -17.85
C THR A 100 -1.13 -2.70 -17.80
N TYR A 101 -2.40 -2.96 -18.14
CA TYR A 101 -3.46 -1.95 -18.18
C TYR A 101 -4.53 -2.22 -17.13
N LEU A 102 -5.49 -1.31 -17.02
CA LEU A 102 -6.66 -1.48 -16.17
C LEU A 102 -7.31 -2.85 -16.43
N LYS A 103 -7.88 -3.45 -15.39
CA LYS A 103 -8.63 -4.71 -15.51
C LYS A 103 -9.99 -4.44 -16.17
N PRO A 104 -10.65 -5.46 -16.79
CA PRO A 104 -11.92 -5.29 -17.49
C PRO A 104 -13.07 -4.75 -16.62
N ASP A 105 -13.00 -4.94 -15.30
CA ASP A 105 -13.96 -4.45 -14.32
C ASP A 105 -13.74 -2.99 -13.89
N HIS A 106 -12.63 -2.37 -14.32
CA HIS A 106 -12.33 -0.99 -13.98
C HIS A 106 -13.12 -0.02 -14.87
N PRO A 107 -13.79 1.01 -14.30
CA PRO A 107 -14.60 1.99 -15.05
C PRO A 107 -13.90 2.64 -16.25
N ALA A 108 -12.60 2.88 -16.14
CA ALA A 108 -11.78 3.46 -17.20
C ALA A 108 -11.15 2.44 -18.17
N TYR A 109 -11.50 1.15 -18.11
CA TYR A 109 -10.92 0.11 -18.97
C TYR A 109 -11.08 0.44 -20.46
N ASP A 110 -12.30 0.80 -20.85
CA ASP A 110 -12.68 1.11 -22.23
C ASP A 110 -12.35 2.57 -22.62
N LEU A 111 -11.82 3.39 -21.70
CA LEU A 111 -11.34 4.75 -22.04
C LEU A 111 -9.92 4.76 -22.63
N ARG A 112 -9.29 3.59 -22.74
CA ARG A 112 -7.93 3.46 -23.29
C ARG A 112 -7.96 3.18 -24.79
N TRP A 113 -7.10 3.84 -25.56
CA TRP A 113 -6.86 3.50 -26.97
C TRP A 113 -6.17 2.13 -27.12
N ARG A 114 -6.60 1.29 -28.07
CA ARG A 114 -6.02 -0.04 -28.31
C ARG A 114 -5.11 -0.06 -29.54
N ALA A 115 -4.03 -0.85 -29.50
CA ALA A 115 -3.16 -0.98 -30.65
C ALA A 115 -3.94 -1.57 -31.84
N GLY A 116 -3.83 -0.93 -33.02
CA GLY A 116 -4.56 -1.31 -34.23
C GLY A 116 -5.97 -0.73 -34.37
N GLU A 117 -6.48 -0.03 -33.35
CA GLU A 117 -7.75 0.67 -33.40
C GLU A 117 -7.66 1.99 -34.19
N THR A 118 -8.73 2.35 -34.92
CA THR A 118 -8.83 3.67 -35.56
C THR A 118 -9.41 4.73 -34.62
N LYS A 119 -9.25 6.00 -35.00
CA LYS A 119 -9.83 7.12 -34.24
C LYS A 119 -11.33 7.02 -34.14
N GLU A 120 -11.98 6.68 -35.25
CA GLU A 120 -13.42 6.56 -35.33
C GLU A 120 -13.95 5.43 -34.43
N GLU A 121 -13.26 4.28 -34.38
CA GLU A 121 -13.59 3.16 -33.49
C GLU A 121 -13.49 3.54 -32.01
N PHE A 122 -12.38 4.22 -31.65
CA PHE A 122 -12.16 4.70 -30.29
C PHE A 122 -13.23 5.70 -29.86
N GLU A 123 -13.42 6.78 -30.65
CA GLU A 123 -14.37 7.86 -30.33
C GLU A 123 -15.81 7.36 -30.28
N LYS A 124 -16.17 6.36 -31.11
CA LYS A 124 -17.51 5.77 -31.12
C LYS A 124 -17.90 5.12 -29.79
N ARG A 125 -16.95 4.54 -29.05
CA ARG A 125 -17.27 3.90 -27.75
C ARG A 125 -17.34 4.87 -26.57
N LEU A 126 -16.67 6.03 -26.66
CA LEU A 126 -16.52 6.93 -25.50
C LEU A 126 -17.84 7.40 -24.89
N PRO A 127 -18.87 7.84 -25.66
CA PRO A 127 -20.11 8.34 -25.08
C PRO A 127 -20.78 7.32 -24.17
N LYS A 128 -20.84 6.06 -24.62
CA LYS A 128 -21.41 4.94 -23.87
C LYS A 128 -20.66 4.71 -22.55
N VAL A 129 -19.33 4.60 -22.61
CA VAL A 129 -18.50 4.34 -21.42
C VAL A 129 -18.61 5.48 -20.41
N LEU A 130 -18.65 6.72 -20.89
CA LEU A 130 -18.79 7.90 -20.03
C LEU A 130 -20.17 7.97 -19.38
N GLU A 131 -21.23 7.63 -20.11
CA GLU A 131 -22.59 7.56 -19.57
C GLU A 131 -22.71 6.44 -18.52
N GLU A 132 -22.21 5.24 -18.80
CA GLU A 132 -22.33 4.07 -17.92
C GLU A 132 -21.58 4.22 -16.59
N HIS A 133 -20.43 4.90 -16.59
CA HIS A 133 -19.51 4.87 -15.44
C HIS A 133 -19.24 6.22 -14.78
N PHE A 134 -19.56 7.33 -15.45
CA PHE A 134 -19.14 8.67 -15.02
C PHE A 134 -20.25 9.72 -15.11
N SER A 135 -21.47 9.34 -15.48
CA SER A 135 -22.64 10.20 -15.31
C SER A 135 -23.00 10.28 -13.82
N LYS A 136 -23.32 11.49 -13.35
CA LYS A 136 -23.74 11.75 -11.96
C LYS A 136 -25.21 11.43 -11.76
#